data_AF-A0A0B6YM43-F1
#
_entry.id   AF-A0A0B6YM43-F1
#
_cell.length_a   1.000
_cell.length_b   1.000
_cell.length_c   1.000
_cell.angle_alpha   90.00
_cell.angle_beta   90.00
_cell.angle_gamma   90.00
#
_symmetry.space_group_name_H-M   'P 1'
#
loop_
_entity.id
_entity.type
_entity.pdbx_description
1 polymer ?
#
loop_
_entity_poly.entity_id
_entity_poly.type
_entity_poly.pdbx_seq_one_letter_code
_entity_poly.pdbx_strand_id
1 'polypeptide(L)'
;IVAMEIYAVGRVKFDVNFKKTLQETFAKDRLMYWSKTVRENMEKMCEFSKSVLLAQDQNITDHLALNLLLSWKNFMITSSRYKVAELQLTNLNKAQILHDLLVGIQAQFEASDLTHIHVKLASIASALYFTLIKTWGKEFFDKQLADYATSPKRVSSIMAMVQNLTETINIASVEMLLPSVHIGLLGAVITVLQQCGSRLDDLPLMISELLPVVCSIFLQSSLYVPTFLSSVDQAKDSSPDQGTLQRHGSFGTHLKLQIVSC
;
A
#
# COMPACT_ATOMS: atom_id res chain seq x y z
N ILE A 1 -16.80 -4.99 -11.07
CA ILE A 1 -18.10 -4.48 -11.55
C ILE A 1 -18.40 -3.11 -10.93
N VAL A 2 -18.73 -3.03 -9.64
CA VAL A 2 -19.06 -1.74 -8.97
C VAL A 2 -18.03 -0.62 -9.25
N ALA A 3 -16.73 -0.90 -9.13
CA ALA A 3 -15.68 0.08 -9.44
C ALA A 3 -15.73 0.56 -10.90
N MET A 4 -16.01 -0.33 -11.84
CA MET A 4 -16.12 0.04 -13.27
C MET A 4 -17.35 0.89 -13.53
N GLU A 5 -18.47 0.59 -12.89
CA GLU A 5 -19.71 1.37 -13.00
C GLU A 5 -19.52 2.77 -12.42
N ILE A 6 -18.90 2.89 -11.24
CA ILE A 6 -18.53 4.19 -10.66
C ILE A 6 -17.62 4.97 -11.61
N TYR A 7 -16.62 4.30 -12.19
CA TYR A 7 -15.69 4.95 -13.13
C TYR A 7 -16.39 5.42 -14.41
N ALA A 8 -17.25 4.59 -15.01
CA ALA A 8 -17.97 4.89 -16.24
C ALA A 8 -18.97 6.04 -16.04
N VAL A 9 -19.62 6.08 -14.88
CA VAL A 9 -20.62 7.11 -14.56
C VAL A 9 -20.01 8.33 -13.88
N GLY A 10 -18.74 8.30 -13.47
CA GLY A 10 -18.10 9.30 -12.60
C GLY A 10 -18.08 10.77 -13.05
N ARG A 11 -18.63 11.09 -14.23
CA ARG A 11 -18.87 12.47 -14.73
C ARG A 11 -20.35 12.86 -14.83
N VAL A 12 -21.26 11.93 -14.53
CA VAL A 12 -22.71 12.05 -14.58
C VAL A 12 -23.27 11.69 -13.20
N LYS A 13 -24.45 12.20 -12.85
CA LYS A 13 -25.12 11.79 -11.61
C LYS A 13 -25.45 10.29 -11.72
N PHE A 14 -25.09 9.50 -10.70
CA PHE A 14 -25.55 8.11 -10.61
C PHE A 14 -27.09 8.08 -10.66
N ASP A 15 -27.63 7.13 -11.40
CA ASP A 15 -29.07 6.91 -11.43
C ASP A 15 -29.55 6.42 -10.06
N VAL A 16 -30.85 6.61 -9.80
CA VAL A 16 -31.45 6.33 -8.49
C VAL A 16 -31.37 4.84 -8.14
N ASN A 17 -31.45 3.95 -9.13
CA ASN A 17 -31.39 2.50 -8.90
C ASN A 17 -29.97 2.09 -8.49
N PHE A 18 -28.95 2.56 -9.20
CA PHE A 18 -27.56 2.29 -8.85
C PHE A 18 -27.19 2.84 -7.47
N LYS A 19 -27.64 4.05 -7.13
CA LYS A 19 -27.46 4.62 -5.78
C LYS A 19 -28.08 3.73 -4.70
N LYS A 20 -29.32 3.29 -4.91
CA LYS A 20 -30.02 2.40 -3.98
C LYS A 20 -29.29 1.06 -3.83
N THR A 21 -28.87 0.45 -4.95
CA THR A 21 -28.10 -0.80 -4.93
C THR A 21 -26.77 -0.64 -4.20
N LEU A 22 -26.04 0.46 -4.39
CA LEU A 22 -24.81 0.75 -3.65
C LEU A 22 -25.08 0.83 -2.14
N GLN A 23 -26.10 1.59 -1.74
CA GLN A 23 -26.47 1.73 -0.33
C GLN A 23 -26.86 0.38 0.27
N GLU A 24 -27.68 -0.42 -0.41
CA GLU A 24 -28.10 -1.74 0.06
C GLU A 24 -26.94 -2.75 0.11
N THR A 25 -26.04 -2.70 -0.87
CA THR A 25 -24.89 -3.62 -0.96
C THR A 25 -23.92 -3.38 0.19
N PHE A 26 -23.69 -2.12 0.57
CA PHE A 26 -22.74 -1.74 1.61
C PHE A 26 -23.41 -1.33 2.94
N ALA A 27 -24.71 -1.56 3.10
CA ALA A 27 -25.42 -1.38 4.36
C ALA A 27 -24.89 -2.32 5.46
N LYS A 28 -25.16 -1.97 6.73
CA LYS A 28 -24.93 -2.82 7.91
C LYS A 28 -23.50 -3.35 8.00
N ASP A 29 -22.51 -2.45 7.94
CA ASP A 29 -21.08 -2.76 8.10
C ASP A 29 -20.48 -3.72 7.06
N ARG A 30 -21.20 -4.04 5.98
CA ARG A 30 -20.68 -4.89 4.90
C ARG A 30 -19.41 -4.35 4.24
N LEU A 31 -19.25 -3.03 4.23
CA LEU A 31 -18.00 -2.42 3.78
C LEU A 31 -16.81 -2.86 4.65
N MET A 32 -17.00 -2.86 5.97
CA MET A 32 -15.96 -3.28 6.92
C MET A 32 -15.75 -4.78 6.91
N TYR A 33 -16.78 -5.57 6.63
CA TYR A 33 -16.63 -7.00 6.33
C TYR A 33 -15.64 -7.25 5.18
N TRP A 34 -15.73 -6.50 4.08
CA TRP A 34 -14.81 -6.64 2.95
C TRP A 34 -13.38 -6.19 3.29
N SER A 35 -13.23 -5.07 4.01
CA SER A 35 -11.91 -4.63 4.51
C SER A 35 -11.23 -5.72 5.33
N LYS A 36 -11.96 -6.28 6.30
CA LYS A 36 -11.49 -7.39 7.15
C LYS A 36 -11.18 -8.64 6.33
N THR A 37 -12.02 -9.00 5.36
CA THR A 37 -11.82 -10.18 4.51
C THR A 37 -10.56 -10.04 3.65
N VAL A 38 -10.26 -8.84 3.13
CA VAL A 38 -9.01 -8.58 2.40
C VAL A 38 -7.81 -8.80 3.31
N ARG A 39 -7.82 -8.23 4.52
CA ARG A 39 -6.76 -8.41 5.52
C ARG A 39 -6.56 -9.89 5.86
N GLU A 40 -7.62 -10.60 6.24
CA GLU A 40 -7.54 -12.01 6.62
C GLU A 40 -7.02 -12.91 5.48
N ASN A 41 -7.34 -12.61 4.23
CA ASN A 41 -6.80 -13.36 3.10
C ASN A 41 -5.31 -13.07 2.87
N MET A 42 -4.85 -11.85 3.16
CA MET A 42 -3.42 -11.52 3.14
C MET A 42 -2.67 -12.21 4.28
N GLU A 43 -3.23 -12.26 5.48
CA GLU A 43 -2.64 -12.94 6.65
C GLU A 43 -2.52 -14.45 6.42
N LYS A 44 -3.59 -15.10 5.92
CA LYS A 44 -3.62 -16.54 5.66
C LYS A 44 -2.55 -17.01 4.67
N MET A 45 -2.03 -16.13 3.81
CA MET A 45 -0.90 -16.47 2.93
C MET A 45 0.32 -16.96 3.68
N CYS A 46 0.55 -16.43 4.88
CA CYS A 46 1.67 -16.78 5.72
C CYS A 46 1.47 -18.17 6.36
N GLU A 47 0.23 -18.58 6.58
CA GLU A 47 -0.14 -19.89 7.14
C GLU A 47 -0.04 -21.00 6.08
N PHE A 48 -0.48 -20.72 4.85
CA PHE A 48 -0.43 -21.70 3.75
C PHE A 48 0.99 -22.05 3.30
N SER A 49 1.94 -21.12 3.45
CA SER A 49 3.35 -21.36 3.10
C SER A 49 4.00 -22.46 3.94
N LYS A 50 3.42 -22.86 5.09
CA LYS A 50 3.93 -23.94 5.95
C LYS A 50 3.38 -25.32 5.61
N SER A 51 2.34 -25.45 4.77
CA SER A 51 1.56 -26.69 4.66
C SER A 51 1.51 -27.34 3.28
N VAL A 52 1.84 -26.67 2.17
CA VAL A 52 1.65 -27.26 0.83
C VAL A 52 2.84 -26.97 -0.08
N LEU A 53 3.85 -27.84 0.01
CA LEU A 53 4.93 -27.98 -0.97
C LEU A 53 4.54 -28.88 -2.15
N LEU A 54 3.26 -29.23 -2.31
CA LEU A 54 2.80 -30.18 -3.31
C LEU A 54 1.50 -29.68 -3.97
N ALA A 55 1.59 -29.39 -5.27
CA ALA A 55 0.51 -29.04 -6.20
C ALA A 55 0.09 -27.56 -6.23
N GLN A 56 0.75 -26.76 -7.07
CA GLN A 56 0.21 -26.37 -8.39
C GLN A 56 1.02 -25.20 -8.96
N ASP A 57 1.33 -25.29 -10.26
CA ASP A 57 1.60 -24.15 -11.15
C ASP A 57 0.36 -23.24 -11.24
N GLN A 58 -0.07 -22.65 -10.11
CA GLN A 58 -1.04 -21.57 -10.16
C GLN A 58 -0.31 -20.33 -10.62
N ASN A 59 -0.67 -19.88 -11.81
CA ASN A 59 -0.25 -18.61 -12.35
C ASN A 59 -0.52 -17.54 -11.27
N ILE A 60 0.46 -16.68 -10.96
CA ILE A 60 0.37 -15.70 -9.86
C ILE A 60 -0.91 -14.85 -9.96
N THR A 61 -1.45 -14.69 -11.17
CA THR A 61 -2.70 -13.99 -11.49
C THR A 61 -3.97 -14.67 -10.99
N ASP A 62 -3.95 -15.97 -10.72
CA ASP A 62 -5.14 -16.73 -10.30
C ASP A 62 -5.24 -16.82 -8.77
N HIS A 63 -4.27 -16.26 -8.05
CA HIS A 63 -4.23 -16.30 -6.60
C HIS A 63 -5.39 -15.50 -5.97
N LEU A 64 -6.21 -16.15 -5.16
CA LEU A 64 -7.42 -15.56 -4.56
C LEU A 64 -7.14 -14.26 -3.79
N ALA A 65 -6.15 -14.28 -2.88
CA ALA A 65 -5.76 -13.10 -2.10
C ALA A 65 -5.35 -11.90 -2.98
N LEU A 66 -4.62 -12.15 -4.07
CA LEU A 66 -4.20 -11.11 -5.00
C LEU A 66 -5.39 -10.53 -5.77
N ASN A 67 -6.27 -11.39 -6.28
CA ASN A 67 -7.45 -10.97 -7.01
C ASN A 67 -8.44 -10.19 -6.14
N LEU A 68 -8.58 -10.59 -4.88
CA LEU A 68 -9.37 -9.87 -3.89
C LEU A 68 -8.75 -8.49 -3.60
N LEU A 69 -7.45 -8.42 -3.34
CA LEU A 69 -6.74 -7.15 -3.10
C LEU A 69 -6.81 -6.22 -4.31
N LEU A 70 -6.65 -6.73 -5.54
CA LEU A 70 -6.76 -5.93 -6.76
C LEU A 70 -8.17 -5.37 -6.95
N SER A 71 -9.19 -6.19 -6.69
CA SER A 71 -10.59 -5.77 -6.75
C SER A 71 -10.89 -4.70 -5.71
N TRP A 72 -10.43 -4.91 -4.47
CA TRP A 72 -10.56 -3.95 -3.37
C TRP A 72 -9.84 -2.63 -3.67
N LYS A 73 -8.59 -2.70 -4.15
CA LYS A 73 -7.81 -1.54 -4.61
C LYS A 73 -8.58 -0.72 -5.62
N ASN A 74 -9.06 -1.36 -6.69
CA ASN A 74 -9.78 -0.67 -7.76
C ASN A 74 -11.07 -0.04 -7.22
N PHE A 75 -11.81 -0.74 -6.37
CA PHE A 75 -13.00 -0.21 -5.72
C PHE A 75 -12.70 1.01 -4.84
N MET A 76 -11.74 0.90 -3.92
CA MET A 76 -11.40 1.94 -2.95
C MET A 76 -10.81 3.19 -3.60
N ILE A 77 -9.93 3.03 -4.59
CA ILE A 77 -9.38 4.17 -5.34
C ILE A 77 -10.50 4.88 -6.09
N THR A 78 -11.35 4.12 -6.79
CA THR A 78 -12.39 4.70 -7.63
C THR A 78 -13.45 5.41 -6.78
N SER A 79 -13.94 4.76 -5.72
CA SER A 79 -14.94 5.35 -4.83
C SER A 79 -14.44 6.60 -4.11
N SER A 80 -13.16 6.61 -3.69
CA SER A 80 -12.53 7.75 -3.04
C SER A 80 -12.32 8.90 -4.03
N ARG A 81 -11.85 8.62 -5.25
CA ARG A 81 -11.59 9.63 -6.28
C ARG A 81 -12.87 10.35 -6.71
N TYR A 82 -13.97 9.61 -6.86
CA TYR A 82 -15.26 10.17 -7.27
C TYR A 82 -16.15 10.60 -6.09
N LYS A 83 -15.65 10.53 -4.85
CA LYS A 83 -16.35 10.94 -3.63
C LYS A 83 -17.77 10.39 -3.53
N VAL A 84 -17.91 9.08 -3.73
CA VAL A 84 -19.22 8.38 -3.75
C VAL A 84 -19.89 8.45 -2.38
N ALA A 85 -20.81 9.40 -2.21
CA ALA A 85 -21.47 9.68 -0.93
C ALA A 85 -22.36 8.52 -0.45
N GLU A 86 -22.87 7.73 -1.39
CA GLU A 86 -23.75 6.58 -1.13
C GLU A 86 -23.08 5.47 -0.31
N LEU A 87 -21.75 5.42 -0.28
CA LEU A 87 -21.01 4.47 0.56
C LEU A 87 -20.97 4.86 2.04
N GLN A 88 -21.36 6.09 2.39
CA GLN A 88 -21.40 6.60 3.77
C GLN A 88 -20.11 6.32 4.56
N LEU A 89 -18.96 6.53 3.92
CA LEU A 89 -17.66 6.21 4.50
C LEU A 89 -17.32 7.19 5.65
N THR A 90 -17.50 6.74 6.89
CA THR A 90 -17.15 7.49 8.10
C THR A 90 -15.64 7.57 8.30
N ASN A 91 -15.16 8.48 9.16
CA ASN A 91 -13.74 8.53 9.51
C ASN A 91 -13.28 7.28 10.27
N LEU A 92 -14.16 6.68 11.09
CA LEU A 92 -13.87 5.41 11.74
C LEU A 92 -13.63 4.30 10.70
N ASN A 93 -14.48 4.23 9.67
CA ASN A 93 -14.31 3.26 8.58
C ASN A 93 -12.99 3.50 7.84
N LYS A 94 -12.65 4.76 7.54
CA LYS A 94 -11.37 5.12 6.91
C LYS A 94 -10.17 4.68 7.75
N ALA A 95 -10.17 5.00 9.04
CA ALA A 95 -9.10 4.62 9.95
C ALA A 95 -8.95 3.10 10.04
N GLN A 96 -10.07 2.36 10.15
CA GLN A 96 -10.05 0.90 10.20
C GLN A 96 -9.56 0.27 8.89
N ILE A 97 -9.95 0.81 7.73
CA ILE A 97 -9.45 0.32 6.43
C ILE A 97 -7.94 0.53 6.31
N LEU A 98 -7.42 1.67 6.75
CA LEU A 98 -5.97 1.91 6.77
C LEU A 98 -5.27 0.94 7.71
N HIS A 99 -5.81 0.75 8.91
CA HIS A 99 -5.27 -0.21 9.86
C HIS A 99 -5.26 -1.64 9.30
N ASP A 100 -6.36 -2.09 8.71
CA ASP A 100 -6.48 -3.42 8.09
C ASP A 100 -5.45 -3.61 6.95
N LEU A 101 -5.23 -2.59 6.13
CA LEU A 101 -4.20 -2.62 5.08
C LEU A 101 -2.79 -2.69 5.69
N LEU A 102 -2.52 -1.94 6.76
CA LEU A 102 -1.20 -1.92 7.38
C LEU A 102 -0.87 -3.26 8.03
N VAL A 103 -1.81 -3.86 8.76
CA VAL A 103 -1.66 -5.21 9.32
C VAL A 103 -1.45 -6.24 8.21
N GLY A 104 -2.22 -6.14 7.12
CA GLY A 104 -2.03 -7.01 5.95
C GLY A 104 -0.63 -6.88 5.33
N ILE A 105 -0.05 -5.67 5.28
CA ILE A 105 1.32 -5.43 4.82
C ILE A 105 2.33 -6.07 5.78
N GLN A 106 2.20 -5.83 7.09
CA GLN A 106 3.10 -6.39 8.12
C GLN A 106 3.15 -7.92 8.04
N ALA A 107 1.99 -8.56 7.93
CA ALA A 107 1.89 -10.02 7.83
C ALA A 107 2.75 -10.60 6.69
N GLN A 108 2.89 -9.90 5.55
CA GLN A 108 3.68 -10.40 4.42
C GLN A 108 5.18 -10.54 4.73
N PHE A 109 5.67 -9.87 5.77
CA PHE A 109 7.05 -9.91 6.24
C PHE A 109 7.26 -10.81 7.46
N GLU A 110 6.18 -11.33 8.06
CA GLU A 110 6.25 -12.33 9.14
C GLU A 110 6.44 -13.75 8.61
N ALA A 111 6.23 -13.95 7.30
CA ALA A 111 6.46 -15.23 6.63
C ALA A 111 7.95 -15.57 6.60
N SER A 112 8.30 -16.82 6.95
CA SER A 112 9.69 -17.29 7.01
C SER A 112 10.42 -17.25 5.67
N ASP A 113 9.68 -17.33 4.56
CA ASP A 113 10.20 -17.21 3.21
C ASP A 113 9.39 -16.18 2.41
N LEU A 114 10.06 -15.12 1.97
CA LEU A 114 9.42 -14.01 1.27
C LEU A 114 9.19 -14.34 -0.22
N THR A 115 8.12 -15.07 -0.50
CA THR A 115 7.80 -15.50 -1.87
C THR A 115 7.33 -14.33 -2.76
N HIS A 116 7.34 -14.53 -4.09
CA HIS A 116 6.93 -13.50 -5.05
C HIS A 116 5.47 -13.01 -4.86
N ILE A 117 4.57 -13.85 -4.33
CA ILE A 117 3.20 -13.44 -4.02
C ILE A 117 3.16 -12.48 -2.82
N HIS A 118 3.95 -12.72 -1.77
CA HIS A 118 4.09 -11.81 -0.62
C HIS A 118 4.59 -10.43 -1.06
N VAL A 119 5.64 -10.39 -1.89
CA VAL A 119 6.19 -9.15 -2.46
C VAL A 119 5.10 -8.37 -3.22
N LYS A 120 4.30 -9.05 -4.05
CA LYS A 120 3.23 -8.42 -4.82
C LYS A 120 2.11 -7.89 -3.93
N LEU A 121 1.66 -8.67 -2.95
CA LEU A 121 0.62 -8.27 -2.00
C LEU A 121 1.08 -7.04 -1.21
N ALA A 122 2.27 -7.07 -0.63
CA ALA A 122 2.85 -5.94 0.11
C ALA A 122 3.01 -4.69 -0.78
N SER A 123 3.48 -4.87 -2.02
CA SER A 123 3.65 -3.75 -2.97
C SER A 123 2.33 -3.10 -3.36
N ILE A 124 1.30 -3.90 -3.62
CA ILE A 124 -0.02 -3.38 -4.00
C ILE A 124 -0.71 -2.74 -2.80
N ALA A 125 -0.64 -3.37 -1.63
CA ALA A 125 -1.27 -2.86 -0.42
C ALA A 125 -0.61 -1.56 0.06
N SER A 126 0.72 -1.46 0.05
CA SER A 126 1.45 -0.22 0.39
C SER A 126 1.13 0.93 -0.57
N ALA A 127 1.06 0.66 -1.88
CA ALA A 127 0.65 1.65 -2.87
C ALA A 127 -0.81 2.10 -2.68
N LEU A 128 -1.71 1.16 -2.35
CA LEU A 128 -3.10 1.49 -2.02
C LEU A 128 -3.19 2.33 -0.75
N TYR A 129 -2.49 1.95 0.32
CA TYR A 129 -2.44 2.68 1.58
C TYR A 129 -2.03 4.14 1.35
N PHE A 130 -0.90 4.35 0.65
CA PHE A 130 -0.43 5.68 0.27
C PHE A 130 -1.48 6.46 -0.54
N THR A 131 -2.09 5.82 -1.53
CA THR A 131 -3.11 6.44 -2.38
C THR A 131 -4.32 6.89 -1.56
N LEU A 132 -4.78 6.10 -0.59
CA LEU A 132 -5.91 6.44 0.26
C LEU A 132 -5.57 7.59 1.22
N ILE A 133 -4.41 7.55 1.86
CA ILE A 133 -3.90 8.65 2.69
C ILE A 133 -3.87 9.96 1.90
N LYS A 134 -3.32 9.92 0.68
CA LYS A 134 -3.27 11.09 -0.20
C LYS A 134 -4.66 11.57 -0.64
N THR A 135 -5.57 10.65 -0.93
CA THR A 135 -6.90 10.97 -1.50
C THR A 135 -7.88 11.48 -0.44
N TRP A 136 -7.91 10.86 0.74
CA TRP A 136 -8.76 11.32 1.85
C TRP A 136 -8.20 12.59 2.47
N GLY A 137 -6.88 12.75 2.43
CA GLY A 137 -6.19 14.02 2.60
C GLY A 137 -6.48 14.73 3.92
N LYS A 138 -6.26 16.05 3.89
CA LYS A 138 -6.30 16.92 5.07
C LYS A 138 -7.61 16.84 5.84
N GLU A 139 -8.75 16.72 5.16
CA GLU A 139 -10.07 16.67 5.82
C GLU A 139 -10.20 15.47 6.76
N PHE A 140 -9.68 14.31 6.36
CA PHE A 140 -9.69 13.12 7.21
C PHE A 140 -8.87 13.34 8.48
N PHE A 141 -7.67 13.89 8.34
CA PHE A 141 -6.80 14.12 9.50
C PHE A 141 -7.25 15.27 10.39
N ASP A 142 -7.79 16.34 9.83
CA ASP A 142 -8.37 17.46 10.58
C ASP A 142 -9.48 16.96 11.50
N LYS A 143 -10.36 16.11 10.98
CA LYS A 143 -11.42 15.48 11.77
C LYS A 143 -10.86 14.45 12.75
N GLN A 144 -9.86 13.65 12.37
CA GLN A 144 -9.25 12.68 13.28
C GLN A 144 -8.60 13.36 14.49
N LEU A 145 -7.92 14.50 14.30
CA LEU A 145 -7.36 15.30 15.40
C LEU A 145 -8.45 15.85 16.32
N ALA A 146 -9.53 16.39 15.74
CA ALA A 146 -10.67 16.89 16.50
C ALA A 146 -11.39 15.78 17.29
N ASP A 147 -11.60 14.63 16.66
CA ASP A 147 -12.23 13.45 17.27
C ASP A 147 -11.33 12.86 18.37
N TYR A 148 -10.02 12.84 18.19
CA TYR A 148 -9.06 12.41 19.21
C TYR A 148 -9.05 13.34 20.43
N ALA A 149 -9.05 14.66 20.21
CA ALA A 149 -9.08 15.64 21.29
C ALA A 149 -10.35 15.51 22.17
N THR A 150 -11.46 15.08 21.59
CA THR A 150 -12.74 14.91 22.30
C THR A 150 -12.96 13.49 22.84
N SER A 151 -12.35 12.47 22.24
CA SER A 151 -12.58 11.06 22.58
C SER A 151 -11.35 10.16 22.31
N PRO A 152 -10.25 10.34 23.05
CA PRO A 152 -8.97 9.68 22.77
C PRO A 152 -9.01 8.15 22.94
N LYS A 153 -9.99 7.62 23.70
CA LYS A 153 -10.18 6.17 23.89
C LYS A 153 -10.79 5.46 22.67
N ARG A 154 -11.42 6.20 21.74
CA ARG A 154 -12.18 5.63 20.61
C ARG A 154 -11.47 5.78 19.27
N VAL A 155 -10.55 6.74 19.16
CA VAL A 155 -9.87 7.07 17.90
C VAL A 155 -8.38 6.96 18.14
N SER A 156 -7.67 6.25 17.27
CA SER A 156 -6.21 6.18 17.33
C SER A 156 -5.60 7.54 16.97
N SER A 157 -4.58 7.96 17.73
CA SER A 157 -3.89 9.22 17.47
C SER A 157 -3.13 9.16 16.14
N ILE A 158 -2.92 10.32 15.51
CA ILE A 158 -2.05 10.43 14.33
C ILE A 158 -0.63 9.98 14.67
N MET A 159 -0.18 10.21 15.91
CA MET A 159 1.10 9.71 16.42
C MET A 159 1.21 8.20 16.31
N ALA A 160 0.21 7.46 16.81
CA ALA A 160 0.19 6.01 16.74
C ALA A 160 0.16 5.51 15.29
N MET A 161 -0.52 6.22 14.38
CA MET A 161 -0.48 5.89 12.94
C MET A 161 0.92 6.01 12.36
N VAL A 162 1.65 7.09 12.67
CA VAL A 162 3.02 7.27 12.16
C VAL A 162 3.97 6.26 12.80
N GLN A 163 3.85 5.99 14.10
CA GLN A 163 4.66 4.97 14.78
C GLN A 163 4.47 3.58 14.14
N ASN A 164 3.21 3.17 13.92
CA ASN A 164 2.92 1.88 13.26
C ASN A 164 3.46 1.84 11.82
N LEU A 165 3.43 2.97 11.10
CA LEU A 165 4.04 3.06 9.77
C LEU A 165 5.57 2.90 9.83
N THR A 166 6.23 3.61 10.74
CA THR A 166 7.69 3.53 10.95
C THR A 166 8.10 2.11 11.34
N GLU A 167 7.35 1.46 12.23
CA GLU A 167 7.56 0.05 12.59
C GLU A 167 7.41 -0.87 11.38
N THR A 168 6.36 -0.71 10.58
CA THR A 168 6.14 -1.50 9.36
C THR A 168 7.27 -1.32 8.34
N ILE A 169 7.78 -0.08 8.21
CA ILE A 169 8.92 0.22 7.36
C ILE A 169 10.19 -0.48 7.87
N ASN A 170 10.42 -0.47 9.18
CA ASN A 170 11.55 -1.17 9.80
C ASN A 170 11.49 -2.68 9.55
N ILE A 171 10.32 -3.30 9.78
CA ILE A 171 10.11 -4.73 9.50
C ILE A 171 10.44 -5.04 8.04
N ALA A 172 9.92 -4.25 7.11
CA ALA A 172 10.20 -4.42 5.68
C ALA A 172 11.69 -4.21 5.33
N SER A 173 12.40 -3.33 6.03
CA SER A 173 13.82 -3.03 5.78
C SER A 173 14.77 -4.10 6.33
N VAL A 174 14.38 -4.79 7.40
CA VAL A 174 15.17 -5.85 8.05
C VAL A 174 15.14 -7.13 7.23
N GLU A 175 13.96 -7.55 6.78
CA GLU A 175 13.78 -8.81 6.04
C GLU A 175 14.37 -8.74 4.63
N MET A 176 13.93 -7.75 3.84
CA MET A 176 14.37 -7.60 2.46
C MET A 176 14.02 -6.21 1.93
N LEU A 177 15.01 -5.48 1.40
CA LEU A 177 14.74 -4.20 0.75
C LEU A 177 13.81 -4.41 -0.47
N LEU A 178 12.55 -4.02 -0.31
CA LEU A 178 11.55 -3.94 -1.37
C LEU A 178 11.24 -2.48 -1.72
N PRO A 179 11.92 -1.86 -2.70
CA PRO A 179 11.76 -0.43 -2.98
C PRO A 179 10.32 0.00 -3.20
N SER A 180 9.49 -0.83 -3.84
CA SER A 180 8.06 -0.57 -4.07
C SER A 180 7.28 -0.37 -2.77
N VAL A 181 7.54 -1.22 -1.76
CA VAL A 181 6.87 -1.14 -0.46
C VAL A 181 7.35 0.08 0.31
N HIS A 182 8.66 0.29 0.35
CA HIS A 182 9.27 1.43 1.04
C HIS A 182 8.78 2.77 0.47
N ILE A 183 8.70 2.91 -0.86
CA ILE A 183 8.16 4.12 -1.50
C ILE A 183 6.71 4.38 -1.09
N GLY A 184 5.88 3.34 -1.04
CA GLY A 184 4.48 3.48 -0.59
C GLY A 184 4.37 3.93 0.86
N LEU A 185 5.05 3.23 1.77
CA LEU A 185 4.98 3.52 3.21
C LEU A 185 5.62 4.88 3.56
N LEU A 186 6.80 5.19 3.01
CA LEU A 186 7.45 6.49 3.19
C LEU A 186 6.61 7.62 2.60
N GLY A 187 6.04 7.41 1.42
CA GLY A 187 5.12 8.38 0.82
C GLY A 187 3.92 8.67 1.73
N ALA A 188 3.39 7.64 2.40
CA ALA A 188 2.30 7.81 3.35
C ALA A 188 2.73 8.61 4.59
N VAL A 189 3.87 8.28 5.20
CA VAL A 189 4.42 9.02 6.35
C VAL A 189 4.66 10.49 6.00
N ILE A 190 5.32 10.76 4.87
CA ILE A 190 5.57 12.13 4.39
C ILE A 190 4.25 12.87 4.20
N THR A 191 3.22 12.21 3.63
CA THR A 191 1.91 12.85 3.43
C THR A 191 1.23 13.19 4.75
N VAL A 192 1.28 12.30 5.74
CA VAL A 192 0.74 12.55 7.09
C VAL A 192 1.45 13.75 7.72
N LEU A 193 2.79 13.76 7.69
CA LEU A 193 3.62 14.83 8.22
C LEU A 193 3.37 16.18 7.53
N GLN A 194 3.27 16.20 6.20
CA GLN A 194 2.97 17.42 5.45
C GLN A 194 1.59 17.99 5.77
N GLN A 195 0.60 17.13 6.03
CA GLN A 195 -0.77 17.57 6.27
C GLN A 195 -1.03 17.94 7.73
N CYS A 196 -0.30 17.34 8.68
CA CYS A 196 -0.62 17.44 10.11
C CYS A 196 0.55 17.85 10.99
N GLY A 197 1.79 17.80 10.50
CA GLY A 197 3.00 17.92 11.32
C GLY A 197 3.06 19.19 12.15
N SER A 198 2.64 20.33 11.61
CA SER A 198 2.63 21.61 12.35
C SER A 198 1.64 21.66 13.53
N ARG A 199 0.81 20.62 13.70
CA ARG A 199 -0.21 20.49 14.75
C ARG A 199 0.09 19.31 15.68
N LEU A 200 1.22 18.64 15.49
CA LEU A 200 1.69 17.58 16.35
C LEU A 200 2.72 18.17 17.30
N ASP A 201 2.46 18.10 18.60
CA ASP A 201 3.33 18.66 19.63
C ASP A 201 4.71 17.96 19.65
N ASP A 202 4.77 16.68 19.28
CA ASP A 202 5.98 15.84 19.29
C ASP A 202 6.62 15.65 17.90
N LEU A 203 6.40 16.58 16.96
CA LEU A 203 6.97 16.49 15.60
C LEU A 203 8.50 16.28 15.59
N PRO A 204 9.32 16.97 16.41
CA PRO A 204 10.77 16.77 16.41
C PRO A 204 11.18 15.34 16.81
N LEU A 205 10.50 14.76 17.81
CA LEU A 205 10.73 13.39 18.25
C LEU A 205 10.42 12.41 17.11
N MET A 206 9.28 12.60 16.43
CA MET A 206 8.86 11.75 15.32
C MET A 206 9.83 11.80 14.14
N ILE A 207 10.33 12.99 13.79
CA ILE A 207 11.35 13.14 12.74
C ILE A 207 12.64 12.42 13.17
N SER A 208 13.03 12.53 14.45
CA SER A 208 14.24 11.87 14.95
C SER A 208 14.16 10.34 14.92
N GLU A 209 12.97 9.76 15.12
CA GLU A 209 12.72 8.32 15.01
C GLU A 209 12.66 7.85 13.55
N LEU A 210 12.10 8.66 12.66
CA LEU A 210 11.96 8.33 11.25
C LEU A 210 13.28 8.46 10.48
N LEU A 211 14.14 9.41 10.85
CA LEU A 211 15.36 9.74 10.12
C LEU A 211 16.32 8.54 9.98
N PRO A 212 16.65 7.75 11.04
CA PRO A 212 17.48 6.56 10.90
C PRO A 212 16.92 5.54 9.89
N VAL A 213 15.59 5.37 9.87
CA VAL A 213 14.89 4.44 8.97
C VAL A 213 14.96 4.92 7.52
N VAL A 214 14.73 6.21 7.30
CA VAL A 214 14.82 6.81 5.96
C VAL A 214 16.27 6.73 5.44
N CYS A 215 17.24 7.08 6.29
CA CYS A 215 18.66 7.02 5.96
C CYS A 215 19.12 5.57 5.67
N SER A 216 18.65 4.57 6.42
CA SER A 216 19.00 3.17 6.18
C SER A 216 18.44 2.68 4.85
N ILE A 217 17.19 3.03 4.51
CA ILE A 217 16.58 2.70 3.21
C ILE A 217 17.34 3.36 2.06
N PHE A 218 17.71 4.64 2.19
CA PHE A 218 18.51 5.32 1.16
C PHE A 218 19.88 4.69 1.00
N LEU A 219 20.56 4.36 2.10
CA LEU A 219 21.86 3.69 2.08
C LEU A 219 21.76 2.32 1.42
N GLN A 220 20.81 1.47 1.84
CA GLN A 220 20.57 0.17 1.23
C GLN A 220 20.22 0.31 -0.26
N SER A 221 19.32 1.22 -0.62
CA SER A 221 18.95 1.48 -2.02
C SER A 221 20.16 1.89 -2.85
N SER A 222 21.05 2.72 -2.31
CA SER A 222 22.28 3.14 -2.98
C SER A 222 23.28 2.00 -3.19
N LEU A 223 23.31 1.00 -2.30
CA LEU A 223 24.16 -0.19 -2.44
C LEU A 223 23.67 -1.16 -3.53
N TYR A 224 22.39 -1.10 -3.91
CA TYR A 224 21.85 -1.85 -5.05
C TYR A 224 22.05 -1.14 -6.40
N VAL A 225 22.41 0.14 -6.43
CA VAL A 225 22.68 0.90 -7.68
C VAL A 225 23.92 0.39 -8.44
N PRO A 226 25.07 0.09 -7.80
CA PRO A 226 26.27 -0.39 -8.48
C PRO A 226 26.09 -1.72 -9.24
N THR A 227 25.22 -2.62 -8.76
CA THR A 227 24.97 -3.93 -9.37
C THR A 227 24.20 -3.87 -10.70
N PHE A 228 23.48 -2.76 -10.95
CA PHE A 228 22.80 -2.52 -12.23
C PHE A 228 23.72 -1.87 -13.27
N LEU A 229 24.76 -1.14 -12.85
CA LEU A 229 25.70 -0.52 -13.78
C LEU A 229 26.73 -1.55 -14.31
N SER A 230 27.19 -2.47 -13.47
CA SER A 230 28.09 -3.55 -13.89
C SER A 230 27.45 -4.56 -14.85
N SER A 231 26.12 -4.72 -14.81
CA SER A 231 25.37 -5.56 -15.74
C SER A 231 25.06 -4.87 -17.07
N VAL A 232 25.11 -3.54 -17.13
CA VAL A 232 25.01 -2.76 -18.39
C VAL A 232 26.36 -2.71 -19.12
N ASP A 233 27.48 -2.66 -18.39
CA ASP A 233 28.81 -2.68 -19.00
C ASP A 233 29.18 -4.08 -19.54
N GLN A 234 28.72 -5.16 -18.92
CA GLN A 234 28.91 -6.53 -19.48
C GLN A 234 28.06 -6.83 -20.73
N ALA A 235 27.03 -6.03 -21.01
CA ALA A 235 26.19 -6.20 -22.21
C ALA A 235 26.75 -5.48 -23.45
N LYS A 236 27.83 -4.70 -23.32
CA LYS A 236 28.46 -3.98 -24.44
C LYS A 236 29.68 -4.69 -25.04
N ASP A 237 30.22 -5.72 -24.40
CA ASP A 237 31.43 -6.42 -24.86
C ASP A 237 31.20 -7.81 -25.46
N SER A 238 29.94 -8.25 -25.65
CA SER A 238 29.64 -9.48 -26.39
C SER A 238 29.44 -9.20 -27.89
N SER A 239 30.53 -9.36 -28.64
CA SER A 239 30.50 -9.47 -30.11
C SER A 239 29.62 -10.66 -30.57
N PRO A 240 29.01 -10.60 -31.77
CA PRO A 240 27.98 -11.54 -32.16
C PRO A 240 28.60 -12.81 -32.73
N ASP A 241 28.38 -13.96 -32.08
CA ASP A 241 28.44 -15.24 -32.77
C ASP A 241 27.39 -16.22 -32.24
N GLN A 242 26.96 -17.09 -33.15
CA GLN A 242 25.64 -17.72 -33.26
C GLN A 242 25.18 -18.61 -32.09
N GLY A 243 23.88 -18.58 -31.77
CA GLY A 243 23.21 -19.64 -31.00
C GLY A 243 21.92 -19.23 -30.29
N THR A 244 20.79 -19.61 -30.86
CA THR A 244 19.39 -19.45 -30.41
C THR A 244 19.15 -19.63 -28.90
N LEU A 245 18.65 -18.59 -28.21
CA LEU A 245 17.73 -18.69 -27.06
C LEU A 245 17.13 -17.31 -26.73
N GLN A 246 15.81 -17.21 -26.83
CA GLN A 246 15.03 -16.03 -26.47
C GLN A 246 15.34 -15.58 -25.02
N ARG A 247 15.88 -14.37 -24.83
CA ARG A 247 15.87 -13.69 -23.54
C ARG A 247 15.13 -12.36 -23.65
N HIS A 248 14.10 -12.27 -22.83
CA HIS A 248 13.17 -11.15 -22.70
C HIS A 248 13.86 -9.81 -22.44
N GLY A 249 13.40 -8.80 -23.18
CA GLY A 249 13.07 -7.47 -22.67
C GLY A 249 14.13 -6.75 -21.87
N SER A 250 15.00 -6.01 -22.57
CA SER A 250 15.75 -4.87 -22.04
C SER A 250 14.80 -3.90 -21.32
N PHE A 251 14.80 -3.90 -19.99
CA PHE A 251 14.17 -2.84 -19.19
C PHE A 251 15.11 -1.64 -19.13
N GLY A 252 14.94 -0.71 -20.08
CA GLY A 252 15.50 0.64 -19.99
C GLY A 252 14.79 1.45 -18.92
N THR A 253 15.12 1.22 -17.65
CA THR A 253 14.59 2.00 -16.52
C THR A 253 15.44 3.24 -16.30
N HIS A 254 14.97 4.39 -16.79
CA HIS A 254 15.49 5.69 -16.38
C HIS A 254 15.09 5.97 -14.93
N LEU A 255 16.02 5.77 -13.99
CA LEU A 255 15.82 6.08 -12.58
C LEU A 255 16.05 7.58 -12.37
N LYS A 256 14.96 8.37 -12.44
CA LYS A 256 15.00 9.80 -12.11
C LYS A 256 14.95 9.96 -10.60
N LEU A 257 16.12 10.02 -9.96
CA LEU A 257 16.26 10.30 -8.54
C LEU A 257 16.06 11.82 -8.34
N GLN A 258 14.85 12.22 -7.96
CA GLN A 258 14.57 13.60 -7.59
C GLN A 258 14.74 13.75 -6.09
N ILE A 259 15.92 14.18 -5.67
CA ILE A 259 16.17 14.62 -4.30
C ILE A 259 15.45 15.97 -4.14
N VAL A 260 14.34 15.98 -3.40
CA VAL A 260 13.72 17.22 -2.95
C VAL A 260 14.35 17.54 -1.61
N SER A 261 15.31 18.47 -1.59
CA SER A 261 15.74 19.10 -0.33
C SER A 261 14.68 20.12 0.08
N CYS A 262 14.14 19.99 1.28
CA CYS A 262 13.38 21.06 1.93
C CYS A 262 14.35 22.13 2.45
#